data_AF-A0A3S0XNX3-F1
#
_entry.id   AF-A0A3S0XNX3-F1
#
_cell.length_a   1.000
_cell.length_b   1.000
_cell.length_c   1.000
_cell.angle_alpha   90.00
_cell.angle_beta   90.00
_cell.angle_gamma   90.00
#
_symmetry.space_group_name_H-M   'P 1'
#
loop_
_entity.id
_entity.type
_entity.pdbx_description
1 polymer ?
#
loop_
_entity_poly.entity_id
_entity_poly.type
_entity_poly.pdbx_seq_one_letter_code
_entity_poly.pdbx_strand_id
1 'polypeptide(L)'
;MTTTQKNKLRNLNIYSWSLLIAFISAAYAMNYHTANISLTDFFQTLPLIIIAVYCCEKLAPLINQPESDLKKSKLFARDLFILSFSFLFACLISLIISYNNSDVKGWWSLIIYFITIYGLLFSICFSAIALLIKNHKRYTLIFSLVIIALISMGQLLPHYTFIPLVGNIETFYMTTCSLLIFHYLFVIGYKIIRTFQSEKTSGTQQ
;
A
#
# COMPACT_ATOMS: atom_id res chain seq x y z
N MET A 1 -37.01 -9.95 -25.89
CA MET A 1 -36.68 -9.97 -24.45
C MET A 1 -35.28 -9.38 -24.31
N THR A 2 -35.19 -8.06 -24.12
CA THR A 2 -33.93 -7.31 -24.10
C THR A 2 -33.39 -7.27 -22.67
N THR A 3 -32.28 -7.99 -22.45
CA THR A 3 -31.62 -8.08 -21.15
C THR A 3 -31.03 -6.72 -20.77
N THR A 4 -31.39 -6.26 -19.58
CA THR A 4 -31.01 -4.96 -19.04
C THR A 4 -29.56 -5.00 -18.59
N GLN A 5 -28.64 -4.59 -19.46
CA GLN A 5 -27.22 -4.35 -19.13
C GLN A 5 -27.06 -3.03 -18.35
N LYS A 6 -27.97 -2.73 -17.39
CA LYS A 6 -27.87 -1.54 -16.54
C LYS A 6 -27.07 -1.87 -15.28
N ASN A 7 -25.93 -1.19 -15.16
CA ASN A 7 -25.27 -0.79 -13.91
C ASN A 7 -24.29 -1.78 -13.22
N LYS A 8 -23.52 -2.59 -13.95
CA LYS A 8 -22.37 -3.29 -13.34
C LYS A 8 -21.26 -2.33 -12.86
N LEU A 9 -21.02 -1.24 -13.60
CA LEU A 9 -20.03 -0.21 -13.23
C LEU A 9 -20.40 0.56 -11.94
N ARG A 10 -21.70 0.64 -11.61
CA ARG A 10 -22.17 1.34 -10.40
C ARG A 10 -22.00 0.50 -9.13
N ASN A 11 -21.69 -0.79 -9.26
CA ASN A 11 -21.52 -1.73 -8.15
C ASN A 11 -20.05 -2.05 -7.82
N LEU A 12 -19.09 -1.25 -8.28
CA LEU A 12 -17.70 -1.37 -7.82
C LEU A 12 -17.61 -1.05 -6.32
N ASN A 13 -16.69 -1.73 -5.62
CA ASN A 13 -16.46 -1.44 -4.21
C ASN A 13 -15.71 -0.10 -4.01
N ILE A 14 -15.71 0.38 -2.77
CA ILE A 14 -15.12 1.68 -2.41
C ILE A 14 -13.62 1.78 -2.73
N TYR A 15 -12.86 0.68 -2.60
CA TYR A 15 -11.42 0.66 -2.91
C TYR A 15 -11.21 0.85 -4.41
N SER A 16 -11.95 0.10 -5.24
CA SER A 16 -11.92 0.26 -6.70
C SER A 16 -12.29 1.67 -7.15
N TRP A 17 -13.36 2.23 -6.59
CA TRP A 17 -13.77 3.62 -6.88
C TRP A 17 -12.71 4.63 -6.48
N SER A 18 -12.16 4.52 -5.26
CA SER A 18 -11.13 5.42 -4.78
C SER A 18 -9.87 5.35 -5.65
N LEU A 19 -9.48 4.16 -6.09
CA LEU A 19 -8.33 3.96 -6.96
C LEU A 19 -8.55 4.57 -8.35
N LEU A 20 -9.72 4.36 -8.94
CA LEU A 20 -10.06 4.94 -10.25
C LEU A 20 -10.09 6.47 -10.20
N ILE A 21 -10.70 7.05 -9.17
CA ILE A 21 -10.74 8.51 -8.99
C ILE A 21 -9.33 9.05 -8.82
N ALA A 22 -8.52 8.46 -7.93
CA ALA A 22 -7.14 8.89 -7.72
C ALA A 22 -6.30 8.77 -8.99
N PHE A 23 -6.48 7.70 -9.78
CA PHE A 23 -5.76 7.51 -11.03
C PHE A 23 -6.12 8.56 -12.08
N ILE A 24 -7.41 8.83 -12.29
CA ILE A 24 -7.86 9.86 -13.22
C ILE A 24 -7.36 11.25 -12.78
N SER A 25 -7.45 11.56 -11.48
CA SER A 25 -6.94 12.81 -10.92
C SER A 25 -5.42 12.94 -11.08
N ALA A 26 -4.65 11.88 -10.84
CA ALA A 26 -3.21 11.86 -11.03
C ALA A 26 -2.85 12.07 -12.51
N ALA A 27 -3.48 11.34 -13.43
CA ALA A 27 -3.25 11.49 -14.85
C ALA A 27 -3.58 12.91 -15.34
N TYR A 28 -4.68 13.49 -14.85
CA TYR A 28 -5.02 14.89 -15.13
C TYR A 28 -3.96 15.85 -14.60
N ALA A 29 -3.52 15.67 -13.34
CA ALA A 29 -2.49 16.50 -12.72
C ALA A 29 -1.15 16.45 -13.48
N MET A 30 -0.76 15.27 -14.00
CA MET A 30 0.47 15.10 -14.78
C MET A 30 0.41 15.78 -16.16
N ASN A 31 -0.79 15.83 -16.76
CA ASN A 31 -0.99 16.50 -18.04
C ASN A 31 -1.31 18.01 -17.90
N TYR A 32 -1.61 18.48 -16.70
CA TYR A 32 -1.93 19.88 -16.47
C TYR A 32 -0.74 20.78 -16.82
N HIS A 33 -0.98 21.83 -17.61
CA HIS A 33 0.05 22.78 -18.08
C HIS A 33 1.22 22.14 -18.86
N THR A 34 1.02 20.97 -19.47
CA THR A 34 1.98 20.43 -20.45
C THR A 34 1.68 20.98 -21.84
N ALA A 35 2.74 21.33 -22.59
CA ALA A 35 2.61 21.91 -23.93
C ALA A 35 2.01 20.91 -24.95
N ASN A 36 2.24 19.61 -24.76
CA ASN A 36 1.69 18.53 -25.57
C ASN A 36 1.01 17.51 -24.66
N ILE A 37 -0.32 17.50 -24.65
CA ILE A 37 -1.09 16.49 -23.92
C ILE A 37 -0.91 15.16 -24.66
N SER A 38 -0.24 14.21 -24.01
CA SER A 38 -0.07 12.85 -24.51
C SER A 38 -0.77 11.86 -23.59
N LEU A 39 -1.64 11.02 -24.16
CA LEU A 39 -2.29 9.94 -23.42
C LEU A 39 -1.43 8.66 -23.36
N THR A 40 -0.22 8.66 -23.92
CA THR A 40 0.65 7.48 -23.97
C THR A 40 0.90 6.90 -22.58
N ASP A 41 1.31 7.73 -21.63
CA ASP A 41 1.59 7.29 -20.26
C ASP A 41 0.33 6.80 -19.51
N PHE A 42 -0.82 7.38 -19.84
CA PHE A 42 -2.11 6.93 -19.32
C PHE A 42 -2.41 5.51 -19.79
N PHE A 43 -2.32 5.25 -21.09
CA PHE A 43 -2.54 3.92 -21.64
C PHE A 43 -1.47 2.91 -21.22
N GLN A 44 -0.24 3.36 -20.99
CA GLN A 44 0.83 2.52 -20.50
C GLN A 44 0.53 2.01 -19.09
N THR A 45 0.02 2.86 -18.19
CA THR A 45 -0.29 2.49 -16.79
C THR A 45 -1.67 1.85 -16.60
N LEU A 46 -2.58 2.03 -17.56
CA LEU A 46 -3.95 1.52 -17.49
C LEU A 46 -4.07 0.01 -17.20
N PRO A 47 -3.28 -0.91 -17.81
CA PRO A 47 -3.34 -2.33 -17.51
C PRO A 47 -3.09 -2.64 -16.03
N LEU A 48 -2.15 -1.93 -15.40
CA LEU A 48 -1.85 -2.10 -13.99
C LEU A 48 -3.04 -1.69 -13.12
N ILE A 49 -3.68 -0.56 -13.45
CA ILE A 49 -4.85 -0.07 -12.73
C ILE A 49 -6.03 -1.04 -12.89
N ILE A 50 -6.24 -1.60 -14.09
CA ILE A 50 -7.29 -2.60 -14.32
C ILE A 50 -7.05 -3.84 -13.45
N ILE A 51 -5.81 -4.34 -13.39
CA ILE A 51 -5.45 -5.48 -12.52
C ILE A 51 -5.69 -5.12 -11.05
N ALA A 52 -5.28 -3.94 -10.61
CA ALA A 52 -5.46 -3.50 -9.24
C ALA A 52 -6.94 -3.37 -8.86
N VAL A 53 -7.78 -2.83 -9.75
CA VAL A 53 -9.25 -2.77 -9.58
C VAL A 53 -9.84 -4.17 -9.49
N TYR A 54 -9.44 -5.09 -10.38
CA TYR A 54 -9.88 -6.48 -10.31
C TYR A 54 -9.51 -7.14 -8.97
N CYS A 55 -8.29 -6.91 -8.48
CA CYS A 55 -7.84 -7.38 -7.17
C CYS A 55 -8.67 -6.77 -6.03
N CYS A 56 -9.00 -5.47 -6.10
CA CYS A 56 -9.87 -4.82 -5.13
C CYS A 56 -11.23 -5.51 -5.04
N GLU A 57 -11.89 -5.77 -6.18
CA GLU A 57 -13.18 -6.48 -6.19
C GLU A 57 -13.10 -7.88 -5.59
N LYS A 58 -12.01 -8.60 -5.86
CA LYS A 58 -11.84 -9.98 -5.38
C LYS A 58 -11.49 -10.05 -3.89
N LEU A 59 -10.72 -9.09 -3.36
CA LEU A 59 -10.12 -9.17 -2.02
C LEU A 59 -10.77 -8.25 -0.98
N ALA A 60 -11.49 -7.20 -1.39
CA ALA A 60 -12.20 -6.30 -0.48
C ALA A 60 -13.12 -7.02 0.53
N PRO A 61 -13.84 -8.11 0.17
CA PRO A 61 -14.65 -8.84 1.15
C PRO A 61 -13.85 -9.40 2.35
N LEU A 62 -12.56 -9.69 2.18
CA LEU A 62 -11.70 -10.20 3.25
C LEU A 62 -11.43 -9.15 4.34
N ILE A 63 -11.53 -7.86 4.03
CA ILE A 63 -11.32 -6.80 5.01
C ILE A 63 -12.42 -6.82 6.07
N ASN A 64 -13.66 -7.09 5.68
CA ASN A 64 -14.80 -7.06 6.60
C ASN A 64 -14.95 -8.33 7.44
N GLN A 65 -14.29 -9.43 7.04
CA GLN A 65 -14.34 -10.69 7.77
C GLN A 65 -13.51 -10.62 9.06
N PRO A 66 -14.01 -11.17 10.19
CA PRO A 66 -13.23 -11.25 11.42
C PRO A 66 -12.07 -12.24 11.26
N GLU A 67 -11.00 -12.02 12.00
CA GLU A 67 -9.78 -12.82 11.89
C GLU A 67 -9.97 -14.27 12.35
N SER A 68 -10.90 -14.53 13.28
CA SER A 68 -11.28 -15.87 13.73
C SER A 68 -11.76 -16.78 12.61
N ASP A 69 -12.36 -16.21 11.57
CA ASP A 69 -13.06 -16.97 10.52
C ASP A 69 -12.16 -17.20 9.30
N LEU A 70 -10.93 -16.64 9.34
CA LEU A 70 -10.00 -16.64 8.23
C LEU A 70 -8.85 -17.61 8.46
N LYS A 71 -8.59 -18.46 7.47
CA LYS A 71 -7.35 -19.25 7.40
C LYS A 71 -6.14 -18.31 7.23
N LYS A 72 -4.97 -18.73 7.68
CA LYS A 72 -3.71 -17.97 7.55
C LYS A 72 -3.43 -17.46 6.14
N SER A 73 -3.73 -18.23 5.10
CA SER A 73 -3.56 -17.80 3.70
C SER A 73 -4.45 -16.61 3.34
N LYS A 74 -5.67 -16.55 3.86
CA LYS A 74 -6.58 -15.41 3.66
C LYS A 74 -6.17 -14.21 4.51
N LEU A 75 -5.61 -14.42 5.70
CA LEU A 75 -5.03 -13.34 6.52
C LEU A 75 -3.85 -12.69 5.80
N PHE A 76 -2.93 -13.49 5.29
CA PHE A 76 -1.83 -13.04 4.45
C PHE A 76 -2.35 -12.26 3.23
N ALA A 77 -3.32 -12.80 2.50
CA ALA A 77 -3.88 -12.13 1.32
C ALA A 77 -4.58 -10.81 1.68
N ARG A 78 -5.24 -10.74 2.84
CA ARG A 78 -5.87 -9.51 3.35
C ARG A 78 -4.81 -8.45 3.64
N ASP A 79 -3.74 -8.80 4.33
CA ASP A 79 -2.68 -7.84 4.64
C ASP A 79 -1.94 -7.37 3.39
N LEU A 80 -1.61 -8.32 2.52
CA LEU A 80 -0.97 -8.05 1.23
C LEU A 80 -1.82 -7.08 0.40
N PHE A 81 -3.13 -7.30 0.36
CA PHE A 81 -4.08 -6.43 -0.31
C PHE A 81 -4.10 -5.02 0.29
N ILE A 82 -4.31 -4.90 1.60
CA ILE A 82 -4.40 -3.61 2.30
C ILE A 82 -3.14 -2.78 2.03
N LEU A 83 -1.95 -3.38 2.18
CA LEU A 83 -0.70 -2.66 2.04
C LEU A 83 -0.37 -2.33 0.58
N SER A 84 -0.54 -3.29 -0.35
CA SER A 84 -0.27 -3.03 -1.77
C SER A 84 -1.20 -1.95 -2.32
N PHE A 85 -2.47 -1.98 -1.89
CA PHE A 85 -3.43 -0.91 -2.19
C PHE A 85 -2.94 0.43 -1.65
N SER A 86 -2.51 0.48 -0.38
CA SER A 86 -2.00 1.71 0.24
C SER A 86 -0.79 2.29 -0.50
N PHE A 87 0.16 1.47 -0.95
CA PHE A 87 1.31 1.95 -1.74
C PHE A 87 0.87 2.58 -3.07
N LEU A 88 0.06 1.87 -3.84
CA LEU A 88 -0.42 2.38 -5.13
C LEU A 88 -1.27 3.64 -4.94
N PHE A 89 -2.21 3.62 -4.00
CA PHE A 89 -3.08 4.75 -3.73
C PHE A 89 -2.30 5.98 -3.26
N ALA A 90 -1.33 5.80 -2.36
CA ALA A 90 -0.46 6.89 -1.90
C ALA A 90 0.44 7.43 -3.01
N CYS A 91 0.93 6.56 -3.91
CA CYS A 91 1.65 6.98 -5.11
C CYS A 91 0.79 7.92 -5.97
N LEU A 92 -0.47 7.56 -6.22
CA LEU A 92 -1.38 8.38 -7.02
C LEU A 92 -1.66 9.72 -6.34
N ILE A 93 -1.87 9.74 -5.02
CA ILE A 93 -2.02 10.99 -4.26
C ILE A 93 -0.74 11.84 -4.36
N SER A 94 0.43 11.22 -4.17
CA SER A 94 1.72 11.91 -4.29
C SER A 94 1.84 12.57 -5.66
N LEU A 95 1.47 11.89 -6.75
CA LEU A 95 1.48 12.47 -8.10
C LEU A 95 0.56 13.69 -8.21
N ILE A 96 -0.64 13.65 -7.64
CA ILE A 96 -1.55 14.81 -7.63
C ILE A 96 -0.89 16.01 -6.94
N ILE A 97 -0.23 15.79 -5.81
CA ILE A 97 0.49 16.84 -5.07
C ILE A 97 1.70 17.34 -5.89
N SER A 98 2.32 16.45 -6.67
CA SER A 98 3.49 16.71 -7.50
C SER A 98 3.19 17.43 -8.82
N TYR A 99 1.99 17.97 -9.02
CA TYR A 99 1.52 18.48 -10.32
C TYR A 99 2.38 19.61 -10.93
N ASN A 100 3.27 20.24 -10.17
CA ASN A 100 4.15 21.30 -10.67
C ASN A 100 5.62 20.84 -10.84
N ASN A 101 5.93 19.56 -10.62
CA ASN A 101 7.28 19.03 -10.74
C ASN A 101 7.49 18.46 -12.16
N SER A 102 8.45 19.01 -12.91
CA SER A 102 8.75 18.59 -14.29
C SER A 102 9.27 17.16 -14.39
N ASP A 103 10.09 16.74 -13.43
CA ASP A 103 10.70 15.41 -13.44
C ASP A 103 9.63 14.36 -13.16
N VAL A 104 8.75 14.62 -12.19
CA VAL A 104 7.61 13.74 -11.92
C VAL A 104 6.70 13.64 -13.14
N LYS A 105 6.40 14.75 -13.82
CA LYS A 105 5.61 14.73 -15.06
C LYS A 105 6.24 13.91 -16.18
N GLY A 106 7.57 13.95 -16.32
CA GLY A 106 8.28 13.19 -17.35
C GLY A 106 8.34 11.69 -17.08
N TRP A 107 8.23 11.28 -15.80
CA TRP A 107 8.51 9.91 -15.37
C TRP A 107 7.36 9.25 -14.59
N TRP A 108 6.19 9.87 -14.50
CA TRP A 108 5.09 9.41 -13.64
C TRP A 108 4.62 7.98 -13.94
N SER A 109 4.63 7.57 -15.21
CA SER A 109 4.28 6.19 -15.60
C SER A 109 5.27 5.18 -15.00
N LEU A 110 6.56 5.46 -15.11
CA LEU A 110 7.63 4.65 -14.50
C LEU A 110 7.55 4.68 -12.97
N ILE A 111 7.28 5.83 -12.36
CA ILE A 111 7.12 5.98 -10.91
C ILE A 111 6.00 5.06 -10.39
N ILE A 112 4.84 5.04 -11.05
CA ILE A 112 3.72 4.15 -10.68
C ILE A 112 4.17 2.69 -10.67
N TYR A 113 4.84 2.23 -11.73
CA TYR A 113 5.33 0.85 -11.80
C TYR A 113 6.35 0.54 -10.71
N PHE A 114 7.32 1.43 -10.53
CA PHE A 114 8.39 1.27 -9.56
C PHE A 114 7.83 1.16 -8.13
N ILE A 115 6.98 2.12 -7.73
CA ILE A 115 6.35 2.12 -6.40
C ILE A 115 5.42 0.92 -6.22
N THR A 116 4.73 0.48 -7.27
CA THR A 116 3.87 -0.71 -7.17
C THR A 116 4.66 -1.99 -6.94
N ILE A 117 5.79 -2.18 -7.66
CA ILE A 117 6.66 -3.35 -7.46
C ILE A 117 7.26 -3.31 -6.06
N TYR A 118 7.78 -2.15 -5.63
CA TYR A 118 8.38 -1.98 -4.30
C TYR A 118 7.35 -2.20 -3.19
N GLY A 119 6.16 -1.63 -3.36
CA GLY A 119 5.04 -1.79 -2.44
C GLY A 119 4.57 -3.24 -2.34
N LEU A 120 4.56 -3.98 -3.45
CA LEU A 120 4.25 -5.41 -3.44
C LEU A 120 5.29 -6.20 -2.66
N LEU A 121 6.59 -5.97 -2.89
CA LEU A 121 7.68 -6.63 -2.16
C LEU A 121 7.60 -6.34 -0.65
N PHE A 122 7.45 -5.06 -0.29
CA PHE A 122 7.23 -4.64 1.10
C PHE A 122 6.04 -5.38 1.71
N SER A 123 4.92 -5.42 1.00
CA SER A 123 3.67 -6.01 1.48
C SER A 123 3.77 -7.51 1.66
N ILE A 124 4.51 -8.21 0.78
CA ILE A 124 4.81 -9.65 0.95
C ILE A 124 5.61 -9.88 2.23
N CYS A 125 6.71 -9.14 2.41
CA CYS A 125 7.56 -9.27 3.60
C CYS A 125 6.78 -8.98 4.88
N PHE A 126 6.05 -7.87 4.91
CA PHE A 126 5.21 -7.49 6.04
C PHE A 126 4.17 -8.56 6.34
N SER A 127 3.40 -8.99 5.33
CA SER A 127 2.31 -9.94 5.54
C SER A 127 2.82 -11.29 6.02
N ALA A 128 3.99 -11.73 5.55
CA ALA A 128 4.63 -12.96 6.02
C ALA A 128 5.01 -12.89 7.50
N ILE A 129 5.59 -11.76 7.93
CA ILE A 129 6.00 -11.54 9.32
C ILE A 129 4.77 -11.36 10.23
N ALA A 130 3.74 -10.63 9.77
CA ALA A 130 2.52 -10.36 10.51
C ALA A 130 1.75 -11.64 10.92
N LEU A 131 1.88 -12.74 10.17
CA LEU A 131 1.32 -14.04 10.53
C LEU A 131 1.82 -14.61 11.87
N LEU A 132 2.91 -14.07 12.42
CA LEU A 132 3.44 -14.44 13.74
C LEU A 132 2.64 -13.77 14.88
N ILE A 133 1.86 -12.73 14.58
CA ILE A 133 1.01 -11.99 15.53
C ILE A 133 -0.43 -12.49 15.42
N LYS A 134 -1.09 -12.66 16.58
CA LYS A 134 -2.55 -12.92 16.60
C LYS A 134 -3.33 -11.62 16.51
N ASN A 135 -4.41 -11.59 15.73
CA ASN A 135 -5.31 -10.44 15.60
C ASN A 135 -4.62 -9.19 15.07
N HIS A 136 -3.86 -9.33 13.97
CA HIS A 136 -3.06 -8.25 13.40
C HIS A 136 -3.83 -7.34 12.42
N LYS A 137 -5.12 -7.56 12.16
CA LYS A 137 -5.93 -6.69 11.26
C LYS A 137 -5.79 -5.20 11.59
N ARG A 138 -6.00 -4.81 12.85
CA ARG A 138 -5.93 -3.40 13.29
C ARG A 138 -4.52 -2.85 13.12
N TYR A 139 -3.52 -3.67 13.41
CA TYR A 139 -2.12 -3.33 13.25
C TYR A 139 -1.77 -3.05 11.77
N THR A 140 -2.20 -3.93 10.85
CA THR A 140 -2.03 -3.72 9.40
C THR A 140 -2.73 -2.44 8.93
N LEU A 141 -3.94 -2.14 9.39
CA LEU A 141 -4.66 -0.91 9.03
C LEU A 141 -3.95 0.35 9.54
N ILE A 142 -3.35 0.33 10.73
CA ILE A 142 -2.56 1.46 11.23
C ILE A 142 -1.33 1.66 10.32
N PHE A 143 -0.61 0.58 9.99
CA PHE A 143 0.52 0.63 9.07
C PHE A 143 0.14 1.15 7.70
N SER A 144 -1.02 0.74 7.18
CA SER A 144 -1.51 1.17 5.87
C SER A 144 -1.80 2.68 5.83
N LEU A 145 -2.35 3.25 6.92
CA LEU A 145 -2.53 4.69 7.06
C LEU A 145 -1.20 5.44 7.16
N VAL A 146 -0.23 4.90 7.90
CA VAL A 146 1.12 5.48 8.01
C VAL A 146 1.82 5.48 6.64
N ILE A 147 1.71 4.39 5.88
CA ILE A 147 2.23 4.30 4.50
C ILE A 147 1.57 5.37 3.61
N ILE A 148 0.24 5.50 3.67
CA ILE A 148 -0.46 6.52 2.89
C ILE A 148 0.05 7.91 3.23
N ALA A 149 0.17 8.25 4.51
CA ALA A 149 0.64 9.56 4.95
C ALA A 149 2.08 9.83 4.48
N LEU A 150 3.01 8.89 4.72
CA LEU A 150 4.43 9.09 4.43
C LEU A 150 4.73 9.15 2.92
N ILE A 151 4.12 8.26 2.12
CA ILE A 151 4.36 8.23 0.67
C ILE A 151 3.68 9.42 0.00
N SER A 152 2.45 9.77 0.38
CA SER A 152 1.75 10.93 -0.21
C SER A 152 2.48 12.24 0.08
N MET A 153 3.10 12.36 1.26
CA MET A 153 3.86 13.52 1.68
C MET A 153 5.36 13.44 1.32
N GLY A 154 5.77 12.47 0.50
CA GLY A 154 7.19 12.23 0.20
C GLY A 154 7.93 13.44 -0.37
N GLN A 155 7.21 14.33 -1.07
CA GLN A 155 7.78 15.57 -1.61
C GLN A 155 8.12 16.64 -0.55
N LEU A 156 7.51 16.55 0.65
CA LEU A 156 7.80 17.46 1.75
C LEU A 156 9.05 17.04 2.53
N LEU A 157 9.52 15.82 2.30
CA LEU A 157 10.72 15.29 2.93
C LEU A 157 11.95 15.60 2.06
N PRO A 158 13.13 15.77 2.67
CA PRO A 158 14.37 15.91 1.91
C PRO A 158 14.55 14.68 1.00
N HIS A 159 14.98 14.88 -0.24
CA HIS A 159 15.10 13.79 -1.21
C HIS A 159 16.14 12.74 -0.77
N TYR A 160 17.24 13.22 -0.20
CA TYR A 160 18.29 12.41 0.40
C TYR A 160 18.40 12.67 1.89
N THR A 161 18.56 11.61 2.66
CA THR A 161 18.91 11.67 4.07
C THR A 161 20.32 11.11 4.25
N PHE A 162 21.16 11.83 5.00
CA PHE A 162 22.51 11.39 5.30
C PHE A 162 22.50 10.43 6.50
N ILE A 163 23.03 9.23 6.30
CA ILE A 163 23.30 8.28 7.38
C ILE A 163 24.81 8.18 7.57
N PRO A 164 25.32 8.43 8.79
CA PRO A 164 26.74 8.24 9.08
C PRO A 164 27.20 6.84 8.65
N LEU A 165 28.37 6.74 8.03
CA LEU A 165 29.00 5.51 7.52
C LEU A 165 28.35 4.85 6.28
N VAL A 166 27.16 5.29 5.85
CA VAL A 166 26.51 4.78 4.62
C VAL A 166 26.44 5.84 3.53
N GLY A 167 26.35 7.12 3.91
CA GLY A 167 26.25 8.24 2.97
C GLY A 167 24.81 8.71 2.76
N ASN A 168 24.57 9.36 1.62
CA ASN A 168 23.24 9.87 1.25
C ASN A 168 22.38 8.75 0.66
N ILE A 169 21.22 8.51 1.27
CA ILE A 169 20.25 7.52 0.81
C ILE A 169 18.95 8.23 0.47
N GLU A 170 18.30 7.81 -0.62
CA GLU A 170 16.95 8.22 -0.95
C GLU A 170 16.01 8.04 0.25
N THR A 171 15.32 9.11 0.63
CA THR A 171 14.44 9.12 1.81
C THR A 171 13.29 8.14 1.68
N PHE A 172 12.84 7.83 0.45
CA PHE A 172 11.84 6.79 0.20
C PHE A 172 12.33 5.40 0.67
N TYR A 173 13.55 4.99 0.29
CA TYR A 173 14.11 3.71 0.71
C TYR A 173 14.36 3.69 2.21
N MET A 174 14.91 4.78 2.76
CA MET A 174 15.16 4.89 4.19
C MET A 174 13.85 4.73 4.99
N THR A 175 12.80 5.43 4.58
CA THR A 175 11.49 5.40 5.25
C THR A 175 10.87 4.00 5.18
N THR A 176 10.81 3.41 4.00
CA THR A 176 10.20 2.09 3.81
C THR A 176 10.99 0.97 4.51
N CYS A 177 12.32 0.99 4.43
CA CYS A 177 13.16 0.05 5.19
C CYS A 177 12.98 0.24 6.69
N SER A 178 12.93 1.48 7.19
CA SER A 178 12.70 1.75 8.61
C SER A 178 11.36 1.21 9.08
N LEU A 179 10.28 1.38 8.30
CA LEU A 179 8.97 0.79 8.62
C LEU A 179 9.01 -0.74 8.72
N LEU A 180 9.73 -1.43 7.82
CA LEU A 180 9.92 -2.88 7.91
C LEU A 180 10.72 -3.29 9.15
N ILE A 181 11.79 -2.54 9.48
CA ILE A 181 12.57 -2.79 10.69
C ILE A 181 11.70 -2.60 11.93
N PHE A 182 10.95 -1.51 12.02
CA PHE A 182 10.01 -1.28 13.12
C PHE A 182 8.97 -2.39 13.23
N HIS A 183 8.41 -2.82 12.10
CA HIS A 183 7.48 -3.94 12.08
C HIS A 183 8.12 -5.23 12.61
N TYR A 184 9.32 -5.56 12.13
CA TYR A 184 10.04 -6.75 12.56
C TYR A 184 10.37 -6.73 14.06
N LEU A 185 10.88 -5.61 14.56
CA LEU A 185 11.16 -5.41 15.99
C LEU A 185 9.89 -5.53 16.84
N PHE A 186 8.78 -4.95 16.38
CA PHE A 186 7.49 -5.07 17.05
C PHE A 186 7.03 -6.52 17.16
N VAL A 187 7.19 -7.31 16.10
CA VAL A 187 6.81 -8.72 16.06
C VAL A 187 7.68 -9.55 17.02
N ILE A 188 8.99 -9.29 17.06
CA ILE A 188 9.90 -9.93 18.03
C ILE A 188 9.45 -9.60 19.46
N GLY A 189 9.27 -8.32 19.77
CA GLY A 189 8.84 -7.86 21.09
C GLY A 189 7.52 -8.51 21.53
N TYR A 190 6.54 -8.54 20.62
CA TYR A 190 5.25 -9.22 20.84
C TYR A 190 5.44 -10.71 21.18
N LYS A 191 6.30 -11.41 20.43
CA LYS A 191 6.56 -12.84 20.64
C LYS A 191 7.23 -13.11 21.99
N ILE A 192 8.25 -12.30 22.35
CA ILE A 192 8.96 -12.40 23.62
C ILE A 192 7.98 -12.21 24.80
N ILE A 193 7.19 -11.14 24.80
CA ILE A 193 6.22 -10.83 25.87
C ILE A 193 5.23 -11.98 26.02
N ARG A 194 4.73 -12.52 24.91
CA ARG A 194 3.77 -13.61 24.92
C ARG A 194 4.35 -14.91 25.49
N THR A 195 5.62 -15.22 25.19
CA THR A 195 6.30 -16.39 25.77
C THR A 195 6.40 -16.27 27.29
N PHE A 196 6.86 -15.12 27.80
CA PHE A 196 6.96 -14.89 29.24
C PHE A 196 5.60 -14.95 29.97
N GLN A 197 4.53 -14.44 29.35
CA GLN A 197 3.18 -14.52 29.91
C GLN A 197 2.66 -15.96 29.99
N SER A 198 3.03 -16.81 29.02
CA SER A 198 2.66 -18.22 28.99
C SER A 198 3.37 -19.03 30.08
N GLU A 199 4.65 -18.75 30.35
CA GLU A 199 5.40 -19.41 31.42
C GLU A 199 4.87 -19.02 32.82
N LYS A 200 4.50 -17.75 33.00
CA LYS A 200 3.93 -17.29 34.28
C LYS A 200 2.60 -17.97 34.61
N THR A 201 1.75 -18.21 33.61
CA THR A 201 0.48 -18.91 33.81
C THR A 201 0.65 -20.41 34.08
N SER A 202 1.68 -21.06 33.52
CA SER A 202 1.96 -22.47 33.82
C SER A 202 2.60 -22.70 35.19
N GLY A 203 3.39 -21.75 35.69
CA GLY A 203 4.05 -21.85 37.01
C GLY A 203 3.14 -21.56 38.21
N THR A 204 1.91 -21.06 38.01
CA THR A 204 0.97 -20.75 39.10
C THR A 204 -0.04 -21.89 39.34
N GLN A 205 0.10 -23.02 38.62
CA GLN A 205 -0.74 -24.22 38.78
C GLN A 205 -0.03 -25.41 39.44
N GLN A 206 1.14 -25.18 40.05
CA GLN A 206 1.83 -26.14 40.92
C GLN A 206 1.76 -25.66 42.37
#